data_AF-A0A965R239-F1
#
_entry.id   AF-A0A965R239-F1
#
_cell.length_a   1.000
_cell.length_b   1.000
_cell.length_c   1.000
_cell.angle_alpha   90.00
_cell.angle_beta   90.00
_cell.angle_gamma   90.00
#
_symmetry.space_group_name_H-M   'P 1'
#
loop_
_entity.id
_entity.type
_entity.pdbx_description
1 polymer ?
#
loop_
_entity_poly.entity_id
_entity_poly.type
_entity_poly.pdbx_seq_one_letter_code
_entity_poly.pdbx_strand_id
1 'polypeptide(L)'
;PSAPTTAARPPAPQPPASKPVVPPKPTPAAPEPRYSFNGLGNNLLHTDWGSVKVAFLRMAPAAYADGKSTMSGATRPSARAVSNAIDAQSGSIPNNRRLTDMVYVFGQFLDHDITRTIATTGDAQPIPVPTSDPQFDPTSTGTAKIPFTRSTFAGGAGATGVRQQNNWVTSFIDGSQIYGSDGDRAKALRTMSGGLLKTSTGNMMPFNTAGLANDNDAHQVADTQLFLAGDVRANENPGLISIHTLFVREHNRLRGTTPM
;
A
#
# COMPACT_ATOMS: atom_id res chain seq x y z
N PRO A 1 51.99 65.54 74.95
CA PRO A 1 51.75 64.07 75.01
C PRO A 1 50.93 63.63 73.79
N SER A 2 51.65 63.26 72.74
CA SER A 2 51.09 62.86 71.45
C SER A 2 50.69 61.38 71.51
N ALA A 3 49.40 61.08 71.35
CA ALA A 3 48.88 59.71 71.25
C ALA A 3 48.90 59.23 69.79
N PRO A 4 49.25 57.96 69.52
CA PRO A 4 49.43 57.47 68.15
C PRO A 4 48.13 56.96 67.51
N THR A 5 48.10 57.12 66.19
CA THR A 5 47.14 56.65 65.20
C THR A 5 47.13 55.13 65.06
N THR A 6 45.95 54.52 64.95
CA THR A 6 45.78 53.14 64.45
C THR A 6 45.16 53.17 63.06
N ALA A 7 45.92 52.73 62.05
CA ALA A 7 45.47 52.58 60.67
C ALA A 7 44.57 51.34 60.52
N ALA A 8 43.45 51.48 59.80
CA ALA A 8 42.53 50.39 59.51
C ALA A 8 43.09 49.44 58.44
N ARG A 9 42.88 48.13 58.64
CA ARG A 9 43.32 47.04 57.75
C ARG A 9 42.44 46.98 56.49
N PRO A 10 43.02 46.78 55.28
CA PRO A 10 42.24 46.68 54.05
C PRO A 10 41.44 45.37 53.97
N PRO A 11 40.30 45.36 53.24
CA PRO A 11 39.44 44.20 53.11
C PRO A 11 40.10 43.10 52.26
N ALA A 12 39.75 41.84 52.55
CA ALA A 12 40.28 40.67 51.86
C ALA A 12 39.76 40.56 50.41
N PRO A 13 40.52 39.95 49.47
CA PRO A 13 40.09 39.78 48.09
C PRO A 13 38.89 38.84 47.98
N GLN A 14 37.92 39.17 47.12
CA GLN A 14 36.83 38.26 46.79
C GLN A 14 37.33 37.06 45.96
N PRO A 15 36.76 35.86 46.17
CA PRO A 15 37.08 34.69 45.36
C PRO A 15 36.58 34.84 43.93
N PRO A 16 37.23 34.20 42.94
CA PRO A 16 36.85 34.30 41.53
C PRO A 16 35.45 33.70 41.29
N ALA A 17 34.67 34.35 40.44
CA ALA A 17 33.34 33.89 40.05
C ALA A 17 33.42 32.50 39.36
N SER A 18 32.56 31.58 39.79
CA SER A 18 32.43 30.26 39.18
C SER A 18 31.98 30.40 37.72
N LYS A 19 32.67 29.72 36.80
CA LYS A 19 32.29 29.68 35.37
C LYS A 19 30.86 29.12 35.23
N PRO A 20 30.03 29.64 34.29
CA PRO A 20 28.71 29.09 34.04
C PRO A 20 28.80 27.62 33.66
N VAL A 21 28.11 26.76 34.40
CA VAL A 21 27.92 25.35 34.03
C VAL A 21 26.98 25.33 32.83
N VAL A 22 27.52 25.08 31.64
CA VAL A 22 26.70 24.84 30.45
C VAL A 22 26.01 23.49 30.65
N PRO A 23 24.67 23.43 30.68
CA PRO A 23 23.98 22.15 30.79
C PRO A 23 24.37 21.25 29.62
N PRO A 24 24.56 19.94 29.84
CA PRO A 24 24.88 19.02 28.77
C PRO A 24 23.81 19.09 27.68
N LYS A 25 24.25 19.17 26.43
CA LYS A 25 23.37 19.16 25.26
C LYS A 25 22.49 17.90 25.36
N PRO A 26 21.15 18.02 25.28
CA PRO A 26 20.29 16.84 25.36
C PRO A 26 20.72 15.85 24.29
N THR A 27 20.95 14.61 24.72
CA THR A 27 21.20 13.48 23.83
C THR A 27 20.05 13.41 22.83
N PRO A 28 20.29 13.32 21.51
CA PRO A 28 19.21 13.10 20.56
C PRO A 28 18.40 11.89 21.03
N ALA A 29 17.08 12.05 21.14
CA ALA A 29 16.20 10.91 21.40
C ALA A 29 16.55 9.81 20.40
N ALA A 30 16.60 8.55 20.88
CA ALA A 30 16.73 7.41 19.99
C ALA A 30 15.67 7.55 18.89
N PRO A 31 15.99 7.28 17.61
CA PRO A 31 15.00 7.37 16.56
C PRO A 31 13.81 6.49 16.94
N GLU A 32 12.62 7.11 16.99
CA GLU A 32 11.36 6.39 17.22
C GLU A 32 11.30 5.15 16.32
N PRO A 33 10.78 4.01 16.81
CA PRO A 33 10.62 2.81 16.00
C PRO A 33 9.87 3.16 14.72
N ARG A 34 10.51 2.99 13.56
CA ARG A 34 9.85 3.18 12.26
C ARG A 34 9.32 1.85 11.79
N TYR A 35 8.05 1.82 11.42
CA TYR A 35 7.48 0.67 10.73
C TYR A 35 8.25 0.43 9.42
N SER A 36 8.53 -0.84 9.13
CA SER A 36 9.14 -1.25 7.86
C SER A 36 8.13 -1.13 6.73
N PHE A 37 8.56 -0.72 5.54
CA PHE A 37 7.69 -0.68 4.35
C PHE A 37 7.14 -2.05 3.94
N ASN A 38 7.84 -3.14 4.28
CA ASN A 38 7.42 -4.49 3.95
C ASN A 38 6.62 -5.20 5.06
N GLY A 39 6.27 -4.50 6.13
CA GLY A 39 5.52 -5.03 7.28
C GLY A 39 6.30 -5.96 8.23
N LEU A 40 7.58 -6.23 7.99
CA LEU A 40 8.40 -7.09 8.84
C LEU A 40 8.62 -6.49 10.25
N GLY A 41 8.53 -7.34 11.27
CA GLY A 41 8.83 -6.99 12.66
C GLY A 41 7.70 -6.23 13.36
N ASN A 42 6.51 -6.13 12.75
CA ASN A 42 5.34 -5.52 13.39
C ASN A 42 4.92 -6.32 14.64
N ASN A 43 4.86 -7.65 14.53
CA ASN A 43 4.67 -8.54 15.67
C ASN A 43 6.03 -8.99 16.24
N LEU A 44 6.24 -8.82 17.55
CA LEU A 44 7.52 -9.09 18.20
C LEU A 44 7.88 -10.58 18.30
N LEU A 45 6.89 -11.47 18.27
CA LEU A 45 7.09 -12.92 18.39
C LEU A 45 7.02 -13.62 17.03
N HIS A 46 6.21 -13.09 16.12
CA HIS A 46 6.00 -13.61 14.77
C HIS A 46 6.31 -12.52 13.76
N THR A 47 7.60 -12.25 13.57
CA THR A 47 8.08 -11.06 12.86
C THR A 47 7.65 -11.00 11.39
N ASP A 48 7.24 -12.11 10.80
CA ASP A 48 6.74 -12.18 9.43
C ASP A 48 5.24 -11.90 9.30
N TRP A 49 4.44 -11.99 10.37
CA TRP A 49 2.99 -11.82 10.28
C TRP A 49 2.60 -10.45 9.68
N GLY A 50 1.81 -10.51 8.61
CA GLY A 50 1.34 -9.34 7.87
C GLY A 50 2.36 -8.67 6.96
N SER A 51 3.58 -9.19 6.90
CA SER A 51 4.57 -8.75 5.92
C SER A 51 4.20 -9.18 4.49
N VAL A 52 4.82 -8.53 3.51
CA VAL A 52 4.62 -8.87 2.09
C VAL A 52 4.98 -10.33 1.79
N LYS A 53 4.29 -10.93 0.83
CA LYS A 53 4.49 -12.31 0.34
C LYS A 53 4.21 -13.40 1.38
N VAL A 54 3.50 -13.07 2.45
CA VAL A 54 2.95 -14.04 3.40
C VAL A 54 1.64 -14.61 2.85
N ALA A 55 1.44 -15.90 3.09
CA ALA A 55 0.21 -16.60 2.72
C ALA A 55 -1.02 -15.98 3.42
N PHE A 56 -2.13 -15.86 2.70
CA PHE A 56 -3.41 -15.48 3.32
C PHE A 56 -3.84 -16.49 4.39
N LEU A 57 -4.57 -16.00 5.39
CA LEU A 57 -5.27 -16.87 6.33
C LEU A 57 -6.49 -17.52 5.66
N ARG A 58 -6.91 -18.68 6.18
CA ARG A 58 -8.16 -19.35 5.79
C ARG A 58 -9.13 -19.35 6.94
N MET A 59 -10.33 -18.80 6.74
CA MET A 59 -11.44 -18.92 7.70
C MET A 59 -12.15 -20.27 7.61
N ALA A 60 -12.05 -20.94 6.44
CA ALA A 60 -12.58 -22.28 6.20
C ALA A 60 -11.57 -23.11 5.37
N PRO A 61 -11.60 -24.45 5.46
CA PRO A 61 -10.74 -25.31 4.64
C PRO A 61 -10.86 -25.01 3.14
N ALA A 62 -9.77 -25.19 2.39
CA ALA A 62 -9.78 -25.00 0.94
C ALA A 62 -10.62 -26.10 0.26
N ALA A 63 -11.50 -25.72 -0.67
CA ALA A 63 -12.35 -26.63 -1.42
C ALA A 63 -11.84 -26.80 -2.87
N TYR A 64 -10.75 -27.54 -3.03
CA TYR A 64 -10.24 -27.99 -4.33
C TYR A 64 -10.79 -29.38 -4.67
N ALA A 65 -11.02 -29.67 -5.96
CA ALA A 65 -11.62 -30.93 -6.39
C ALA A 65 -10.78 -32.17 -6.02
N ASP A 66 -9.46 -32.01 -6.02
CA ASP A 66 -8.46 -33.01 -5.63
C ASP A 66 -7.97 -32.85 -4.18
N GLY A 67 -8.60 -31.95 -3.42
CA GLY A 67 -8.16 -31.56 -2.08
C GLY A 67 -6.83 -30.78 -2.03
N LYS A 68 -6.23 -30.45 -3.18
CA LYS A 68 -4.89 -29.85 -3.26
C LYS A 68 -4.86 -28.56 -4.06
N SER A 69 -5.22 -28.58 -5.33
CA SER A 69 -5.00 -27.43 -6.23
C SER A 69 -5.91 -27.37 -7.46
N THR A 70 -6.60 -28.47 -7.80
CA THR A 70 -7.52 -28.50 -8.95
C THR A 70 -8.77 -27.68 -8.63
N MET A 71 -9.10 -26.72 -9.52
CA MET A 71 -10.28 -25.87 -9.31
C MET A 71 -11.54 -26.73 -9.14
N SER A 72 -12.35 -26.40 -8.13
CA SER A 72 -13.61 -27.10 -7.90
C SER A 72 -14.73 -26.57 -8.79
N GLY A 73 -15.83 -27.33 -8.85
CA GLY A 73 -17.04 -26.88 -9.54
C GLY A 73 -17.05 -27.16 -11.03
N ALA A 74 -16.38 -28.20 -11.52
CA ALA A 74 -16.42 -28.61 -12.93
C ALA A 74 -17.86 -28.84 -13.47
N THR A 75 -18.82 -29.12 -12.59
CA THR A 75 -20.25 -29.29 -12.91
C THR A 75 -21.10 -28.04 -12.63
N ARG A 76 -20.51 -26.94 -12.17
CA ARG A 76 -21.22 -25.67 -11.91
C ARG A 76 -21.32 -24.84 -13.20
N PRO A 77 -22.30 -23.95 -13.32
CA PRO A 77 -22.33 -22.96 -14.39
C PRO A 77 -21.03 -22.15 -14.43
N SER A 78 -20.63 -21.68 -15.62
CA SER A 78 -19.46 -20.81 -15.76
C SER A 78 -19.66 -19.49 -15.03
N ALA A 79 -18.57 -18.81 -14.66
CA ALA A 79 -18.64 -17.50 -14.00
C ALA A 79 -19.41 -16.47 -14.84
N ARG A 80 -19.31 -16.53 -16.19
CA ARG A 80 -20.09 -15.65 -17.08
C ARG A 80 -21.59 -15.98 -17.05
N ALA A 81 -21.96 -17.26 -17.03
CA ALA A 81 -23.36 -17.66 -16.91
C ALA A 81 -23.97 -17.16 -15.58
N VAL A 82 -23.23 -17.28 -14.48
CA VAL A 82 -23.65 -16.76 -13.17
C VAL A 82 -23.78 -15.23 -13.19
N SER A 83 -22.80 -14.52 -13.75
CA SER A 83 -22.84 -13.05 -13.90
C SER A 83 -24.05 -12.59 -14.70
N ASN A 84 -24.38 -13.26 -15.81
CA ASN A 84 -25.57 -12.95 -16.60
C ASN A 84 -26.87 -13.18 -15.81
N ALA A 85 -26.91 -14.22 -14.97
CA ALA A 85 -28.11 -14.57 -14.21
C ALA A 85 -28.34 -13.69 -12.97
N ILE A 86 -27.27 -13.16 -12.36
CA ILE A 86 -27.34 -12.49 -11.05
C ILE A 86 -27.04 -10.99 -11.16
N ASP A 87 -26.03 -10.60 -11.93
CA ASP A 87 -25.48 -9.25 -11.93
C ASP A 87 -25.94 -8.40 -13.13
N ALA A 88 -26.70 -8.99 -14.07
CA ALA A 88 -27.22 -8.27 -15.22
C ALA A 88 -28.13 -7.11 -14.78
N GLN A 89 -27.73 -5.90 -15.15
CA GLN A 89 -28.43 -4.66 -14.79
C GLN A 89 -28.89 -3.93 -16.05
N SER A 90 -30.20 -3.68 -16.17
CA SER A 90 -30.82 -3.02 -17.34
C SER A 90 -30.96 -1.50 -17.20
N GLY A 91 -30.65 -0.94 -16.03
CA GLY A 91 -30.74 0.49 -15.75
C GLY A 91 -30.21 0.84 -14.36
N SER A 92 -30.11 2.14 -14.06
CA SER A 92 -29.58 2.61 -12.78
C SER A 92 -30.43 2.12 -11.60
N ILE A 93 -29.76 1.61 -10.56
CA ILE A 93 -30.36 1.22 -9.29
C ILE A 93 -29.71 2.08 -8.20
N PRO A 94 -30.34 3.19 -7.79
CA PRO A 94 -29.76 4.08 -6.79
C PRO A 94 -29.55 3.39 -5.44
N ASN A 95 -28.45 3.72 -4.78
CA ASN A 95 -28.16 3.21 -3.44
C ASN A 95 -29.21 3.70 -2.43
N ASN A 96 -29.97 2.78 -1.82
CA ASN A 96 -31.04 3.10 -0.87
C ASN A 96 -30.53 3.71 0.47
N ARG A 97 -29.24 3.59 0.75
CA ARG A 97 -28.57 4.21 1.90
C ARG A 97 -28.01 5.61 1.58
N ARG A 98 -28.17 6.10 0.35
CA ARG A 98 -27.67 7.40 -0.13
C ARG A 98 -26.16 7.58 0.07
N LEU A 99 -25.41 6.48 -0.08
CA LEU A 99 -23.95 6.53 -0.08
C LEU A 99 -23.45 7.22 -1.35
N THR A 100 -22.38 8.00 -1.22
CA THR A 100 -21.71 8.66 -2.35
C THR A 100 -20.72 7.70 -3.00
N ASP A 101 -20.31 8.01 -4.23
CA ASP A 101 -19.26 7.27 -4.95
C ASP A 101 -17.94 7.21 -4.17
N MET A 102 -17.69 8.20 -3.30
CA MET A 102 -16.52 8.21 -2.44
C MET A 102 -16.43 6.99 -1.52
N VAL A 103 -17.56 6.36 -1.18
CA VAL A 103 -17.56 5.15 -0.34
C VAL A 103 -16.89 3.98 -1.06
N TYR A 104 -17.21 3.76 -2.34
CA TYR A 104 -16.55 2.67 -3.08
C TYR A 104 -15.10 3.04 -3.43
N VAL A 105 -14.83 4.30 -3.78
CA VAL A 105 -13.48 4.77 -4.11
C VAL A 105 -12.55 4.62 -2.90
N PHE A 106 -12.99 5.02 -1.72
CA PHE A 106 -12.22 4.83 -0.48
C PHE A 106 -12.08 3.34 -0.14
N GLY A 107 -13.13 2.55 -0.35
CA GLY A 107 -13.07 1.10 -0.18
C GLY A 107 -12.00 0.44 -1.04
N GLN A 108 -11.92 0.81 -2.33
CA GLN A 108 -10.88 0.33 -3.24
C GLN A 108 -9.49 0.83 -2.83
N PHE A 109 -9.36 2.10 -2.47
CA PHE A 109 -8.10 2.66 -1.97
C PHE A 109 -7.60 1.96 -0.71
N LEU A 110 -8.51 1.57 0.19
CA LEU A 110 -8.18 0.79 1.38
C LEU A 110 -7.80 -0.65 1.03
N ASP A 111 -8.54 -1.32 0.13
CA ASP A 111 -8.20 -2.67 -0.35
C ASP A 111 -6.76 -2.73 -0.87
N HIS A 112 -6.32 -1.71 -1.60
CA HIS A 112 -4.98 -1.62 -2.16
C HIS A 112 -3.87 -1.48 -1.10
N ASP A 113 -4.23 -1.17 0.15
CA ASP A 113 -3.30 -1.15 1.29
C ASP A 113 -3.14 -2.53 1.93
N ILE A 114 -4.21 -3.35 1.90
CA ILE A 114 -4.30 -4.55 2.75
C ILE A 114 -4.21 -5.85 1.96
N THR A 115 -4.59 -5.88 0.68
CA THR A 115 -4.57 -7.12 -0.10
C THR A 115 -4.15 -6.94 -1.56
N ARG A 116 -3.41 -7.93 -2.04
CA ARG A 116 -3.11 -8.11 -3.45
C ARG A 116 -2.77 -9.55 -3.77
N THR A 117 -3.41 -10.12 -4.77
CA THR A 117 -2.91 -11.32 -5.46
C THR A 117 -2.37 -10.94 -6.83
N ILE A 118 -1.35 -11.64 -7.31
CA ILE A 118 -0.84 -11.49 -8.68
C ILE A 118 -0.96 -12.81 -9.43
N ALA A 119 -0.92 -12.79 -10.77
CA ALA A 119 -0.98 -13.98 -11.62
C ALA A 119 0.26 -14.11 -12.50
N THR A 120 1.33 -14.71 -11.97
CA THR A 120 2.63 -14.84 -12.65
C THR A 120 2.98 -16.27 -13.06
N THR A 121 2.14 -17.27 -12.73
CA THR A 121 2.44 -18.69 -12.98
C THR A 121 2.05 -19.18 -14.37
N GLY A 122 1.32 -18.38 -15.16
CA GLY A 122 0.79 -18.81 -16.46
C GLY A 122 -0.30 -19.91 -16.37
N ASP A 123 -0.87 -20.14 -15.19
CA ASP A 123 -1.95 -21.11 -14.96
C ASP A 123 -3.28 -20.54 -15.51
N ALA A 124 -3.39 -20.56 -16.83
CA ALA A 124 -4.53 -20.04 -17.57
C ALA A 124 -5.75 -20.95 -17.38
N GLN A 125 -6.86 -20.35 -16.95
CA GLN A 125 -8.15 -21.02 -16.80
C GLN A 125 -9.26 -20.16 -17.42
N PRO A 126 -9.27 -20.01 -18.76
CA PRO A 126 -10.20 -19.10 -19.42
C PRO A 126 -11.66 -19.43 -19.08
N ILE A 127 -12.46 -18.40 -18.81
CA ILE A 127 -13.85 -18.54 -18.39
C ILE A 127 -14.71 -18.87 -19.62
N PRO A 128 -15.42 -20.01 -19.66
CA PRO A 128 -16.31 -20.33 -20.76
C PRO A 128 -17.47 -19.33 -20.85
N VAL A 129 -17.71 -18.82 -22.06
CA VAL A 129 -18.82 -17.92 -22.37
C VAL A 129 -20.01 -18.75 -22.88
N PRO A 130 -21.25 -18.51 -22.38
CA PRO A 130 -22.43 -19.13 -22.95
C PRO A 130 -22.57 -18.82 -24.45
N THR A 131 -22.99 -19.81 -25.25
CA THR A 131 -23.30 -19.58 -26.67
C THR A 131 -24.32 -18.46 -26.80
N SER A 132 -24.10 -17.58 -27.78
CA SER A 132 -24.97 -16.42 -28.04
C SER A 132 -24.95 -15.36 -26.93
N ASP A 133 -23.93 -15.36 -26.05
CA ASP A 133 -23.72 -14.24 -25.13
C ASP A 133 -23.59 -12.94 -25.94
N PRO A 134 -24.44 -11.93 -25.69
CA PRO A 134 -24.53 -10.75 -26.56
C PRO A 134 -23.26 -9.90 -26.57
N GLN A 135 -22.42 -10.02 -25.53
CA GLN A 135 -21.22 -9.21 -25.38
C GLN A 135 -19.96 -9.96 -25.83
N PHE A 136 -19.86 -11.23 -25.44
CA PHE A 136 -18.62 -12.00 -25.62
C PHE A 136 -18.71 -13.11 -26.69
N ASP A 137 -19.91 -13.48 -27.14
CA ASP A 137 -20.13 -14.43 -28.25
C ASP A 137 -21.31 -14.03 -29.16
N PRO A 138 -21.35 -12.79 -29.70
CA PRO A 138 -22.52 -12.26 -30.40
C PRO A 138 -22.86 -13.02 -31.69
N THR A 139 -21.89 -13.72 -32.29
CA THR A 139 -22.07 -14.55 -33.49
C THR A 139 -22.37 -16.01 -33.18
N SER A 140 -22.58 -16.35 -31.89
CA SER A 140 -22.96 -17.69 -31.45
C SER A 140 -21.97 -18.79 -31.86
N THR A 141 -20.66 -18.51 -31.74
CA THR A 141 -19.61 -19.47 -32.09
C THR A 141 -19.60 -20.68 -31.15
N GLY A 142 -20.06 -20.51 -29.90
CA GLY A 142 -20.00 -21.52 -28.86
C GLY A 142 -18.58 -21.85 -28.37
N THR A 143 -17.58 -21.07 -28.78
CA THR A 143 -16.17 -21.31 -28.43
C THR A 143 -15.49 -20.16 -27.69
N ALA A 144 -16.20 -19.02 -27.56
CA ALA A 144 -15.69 -17.84 -26.89
C ALA A 144 -15.33 -18.10 -25.42
N LYS A 145 -14.26 -17.44 -24.95
CA LYS A 145 -13.76 -17.51 -23.57
C LYS A 145 -13.24 -16.14 -23.14
N ILE A 146 -13.47 -15.79 -21.88
CA ILE A 146 -12.86 -14.59 -21.26
C ILE A 146 -11.51 -15.00 -20.67
N PRO A 147 -10.39 -14.32 -21.01
CA PRO A 147 -9.09 -14.63 -20.44
C PRO A 147 -9.09 -14.54 -18.91
N PHE A 148 -8.53 -15.55 -18.26
CA PHE A 148 -8.34 -15.58 -16.81
C PHE A 148 -7.13 -16.44 -16.48
N THR A 149 -6.29 -15.96 -15.57
CA THR A 149 -5.11 -16.67 -15.09
C THR A 149 -5.19 -16.73 -13.57
N ARG A 150 -4.98 -17.92 -13.01
CA ARG A 150 -5.06 -18.12 -11.57
C ARG A 150 -3.94 -17.38 -10.84
N SER A 151 -4.25 -16.87 -9.66
CA SER A 151 -3.27 -16.21 -8.80
C SER A 151 -2.10 -17.14 -8.45
N THR A 152 -0.92 -16.55 -8.40
CA THR A 152 0.31 -17.13 -7.84
C THR A 152 0.07 -17.57 -6.41
N PHE A 153 0.66 -18.71 -6.06
CA PHE A 153 0.49 -19.35 -4.76
C PHE A 153 1.84 -19.50 -4.06
N ALA A 154 1.82 -19.58 -2.73
CA ALA A 154 2.97 -19.92 -1.91
C ALA A 154 3.60 -21.22 -2.44
N GLY A 155 4.90 -21.19 -2.73
CA GLY A 155 5.63 -22.35 -3.24
C GLY A 155 5.33 -23.60 -2.42
N GLY A 156 5.03 -24.70 -3.11
CA GLY A 156 4.79 -26.00 -2.46
C GLY A 156 3.48 -26.09 -1.69
N ALA A 157 2.37 -25.57 -2.22
CA ALA A 157 1.05 -25.88 -1.68
C ALA A 157 0.94 -25.69 -0.14
N GLY A 158 1.36 -24.53 0.38
CA GLY A 158 1.34 -24.26 1.82
C GLY A 158 2.12 -25.29 2.67
N ALA A 159 2.07 -25.15 4.00
CA ALA A 159 2.69 -26.14 4.90
C ALA A 159 2.02 -27.53 4.83
N THR A 160 0.87 -27.65 4.16
CA THR A 160 -0.02 -28.82 4.19
C THR A 160 -0.15 -29.56 2.86
N GLY A 161 0.54 -29.11 1.79
CA GLY A 161 0.36 -29.68 0.45
C GLY A 161 -0.91 -29.22 -0.28
N VAL A 162 -1.64 -28.23 0.26
CA VAL A 162 -2.83 -27.58 -0.32
C VAL A 162 -2.51 -26.16 -0.78
N ARG A 163 -2.81 -25.84 -2.05
CA ARG A 163 -2.53 -24.54 -2.68
C ARG A 163 -3.01 -23.38 -1.80
N GLN A 164 -2.17 -22.37 -1.61
CA GLN A 164 -2.48 -21.20 -0.81
C GLN A 164 -1.91 -19.93 -1.45
N GLN A 165 -2.69 -18.86 -1.51
CA GLN A 165 -2.28 -17.61 -2.18
C GLN A 165 -1.49 -16.72 -1.23
N ASN A 166 -0.53 -15.98 -1.78
CA ASN A 166 0.21 -14.95 -1.04
C ASN A 166 -0.46 -13.59 -1.18
N ASN A 167 -0.37 -12.80 -0.12
CA ASN A 167 -0.58 -11.36 -0.19
C ASN A 167 0.69 -10.69 -0.72
N TRP A 168 0.60 -9.88 -1.77
CA TRP A 168 1.74 -9.23 -2.41
C TRP A 168 1.95 -7.78 -1.95
N VAL A 169 1.12 -7.31 -1.02
CA VAL A 169 1.29 -6.07 -0.24
C VAL A 169 1.31 -6.43 1.25
N THR A 170 1.52 -5.44 2.12
CA THR A 170 1.39 -5.63 3.57
C THR A 170 -0.08 -5.91 3.92
N SER A 171 -0.36 -6.58 5.04
CA SER A 171 -1.75 -6.80 5.47
C SER A 171 -2.27 -5.74 6.44
N PHE A 172 -1.41 -4.79 6.81
CA PHE A 172 -1.72 -3.73 7.76
C PHE A 172 -2.38 -2.58 7.02
N ILE A 173 -3.16 -1.77 7.74
CA ILE A 173 -3.55 -0.44 7.26
C ILE A 173 -2.40 0.50 7.64
N ASP A 174 -1.33 0.46 6.85
CA ASP A 174 -0.06 1.16 7.11
C ASP A 174 0.30 2.21 6.06
N GLY A 175 -0.58 2.44 5.08
CA GLY A 175 -0.35 3.41 4.03
C GLY A 175 0.55 2.91 2.91
N SER A 176 0.73 1.59 2.76
CA SER A 176 1.54 0.97 1.70
C SER A 176 1.05 1.33 0.29
N GLN A 177 -0.25 1.61 0.09
CA GLN A 177 -0.76 2.13 -1.18
C GLN A 177 -0.27 3.56 -1.49
N ILE A 178 0.18 4.31 -0.48
CA ILE A 178 0.78 5.64 -0.62
C ILE A 178 2.31 5.53 -0.70
N TYR A 179 2.91 4.72 0.18
CA TYR A 179 4.35 4.72 0.43
C TYR A 179 5.12 3.54 -0.20
N GLY A 180 4.42 2.52 -0.68
CA GLY A 180 4.99 1.29 -1.23
C GLY A 180 5.15 0.21 -0.16
N SER A 181 5.05 -1.05 -0.59
CA SER A 181 5.25 -2.22 0.28
C SER A 181 6.69 -2.73 0.29
N ASP A 182 7.64 -1.94 -0.23
CA ASP A 182 9.08 -2.24 -0.22
C ASP A 182 9.91 -0.96 -0.17
N GLY A 183 11.16 -1.09 0.28
CA GLY A 183 12.05 0.05 0.50
C GLY A 183 12.48 0.76 -0.80
N ASP A 184 12.56 0.04 -1.92
CA ASP A 184 13.00 0.62 -3.19
C ASP A 184 11.90 1.47 -3.81
N ARG A 185 10.64 0.99 -3.81
CA ARG A 185 9.48 1.78 -4.22
C ARG A 185 9.28 2.99 -3.31
N ALA A 186 9.40 2.81 -1.99
CA ALA A 186 9.32 3.91 -1.03
C ALA A 186 10.39 4.99 -1.25
N LYS A 187 11.62 4.57 -1.57
CA LYS A 187 12.70 5.49 -1.94
C LYS A 187 12.42 6.18 -3.27
N ALA A 188 11.91 5.46 -4.27
CA ALA A 188 11.59 6.01 -5.58
C ALA A 188 10.53 7.11 -5.52
N LEU A 189 9.57 6.99 -4.59
CA LEU A 189 8.49 7.97 -4.39
C LEU A 189 8.92 9.24 -3.65
N ARG A 190 10.08 9.25 -3.00
CA ARG A 190 10.54 10.36 -2.14
C ARG A 190 11.54 11.26 -2.85
N THR A 191 11.48 12.56 -2.57
CA THR A 191 12.48 13.54 -3.05
C THR A 191 13.84 13.35 -2.37
N MET A 192 13.87 12.61 -1.26
CA MET A 192 15.00 12.48 -0.35
C MET A 192 15.46 13.81 0.27
N SER A 193 14.62 14.85 0.18
CA SER A 193 14.87 16.19 0.71
C SER A 193 13.61 16.78 1.36
N GLY A 194 13.75 17.41 2.51
CA GLY A 194 12.61 17.97 3.27
C GLY A 194 11.59 16.93 3.75
N GLY A 195 11.88 15.63 3.61
CA GLY A 195 10.95 14.55 3.93
C GLY A 195 9.75 14.44 2.98
N LEU A 196 9.80 15.03 1.79
CA LEU A 196 8.68 15.12 0.86
C LEU A 196 8.54 13.89 -0.05
N LEU A 197 7.30 13.63 -0.48
CA LEU A 197 6.99 12.81 -1.64
C LEU A 197 7.15 13.63 -2.92
N LYS A 198 7.63 12.99 -4.00
CA LYS A 198 7.72 13.59 -5.33
C LYS A 198 6.32 13.92 -5.85
N THR A 199 6.22 14.97 -6.64
CA THR A 199 5.00 15.37 -7.35
C THR A 199 5.36 15.80 -8.77
N SER A 200 4.38 15.75 -9.67
CA SER A 200 4.46 16.34 -11.01
C SER A 200 3.74 17.69 -11.06
N THR A 201 3.69 18.31 -12.24
CA THR A 201 2.99 19.58 -12.50
C THR A 201 1.56 19.55 -11.94
N GLY A 202 1.16 20.63 -11.26
CA GLY A 202 -0.16 20.72 -10.64
C GLY A 202 -0.29 19.95 -9.32
N ASN A 203 0.82 19.63 -8.65
CA ASN A 203 0.84 18.86 -7.40
C ASN A 203 0.14 17.50 -7.55
N MET A 204 0.26 16.88 -8.72
CA MET A 204 -0.22 15.53 -8.98
C MET A 204 0.86 14.51 -8.55
N MET A 205 0.50 13.23 -8.50
CA MET A 205 1.48 12.15 -8.33
C MET A 205 2.61 12.24 -9.37
N PRO A 206 3.81 11.72 -9.08
CA PRO A 206 4.88 11.65 -10.07
C PRO A 206 4.51 10.66 -11.17
N PHE A 207 5.05 10.82 -12.38
CA PHE A 207 4.91 9.82 -13.45
C PHE A 207 5.91 8.68 -13.29
N ASN A 208 5.59 7.49 -13.82
CA ASN A 208 6.44 6.31 -13.81
C ASN A 208 7.58 6.37 -14.85
N THR A 209 8.34 7.47 -14.86
CA THR A 209 9.43 7.68 -15.84
C THR A 209 10.63 6.76 -15.62
N ALA A 210 10.75 6.15 -14.44
CA ALA A 210 11.80 5.21 -14.10
C ALA A 210 11.44 3.74 -14.42
N GLY A 211 10.27 3.47 -15.00
CA GLY A 211 9.87 2.13 -15.45
C GLY A 211 9.74 1.11 -14.31
N LEU A 212 9.29 1.55 -13.12
CA LEU A 212 8.96 0.62 -12.04
C LEU A 212 7.72 -0.20 -12.45
N ALA A 213 7.54 -1.36 -11.81
CA ALA A 213 6.34 -2.16 -11.98
C ALA A 213 5.09 -1.30 -11.72
N ASN A 214 4.19 -1.27 -12.70
CA ASN A 214 2.91 -0.56 -12.66
C ASN A 214 1.91 -1.36 -13.49
N ASP A 215 0.70 -1.53 -13.00
CA ASP A 215 -0.33 -2.25 -13.76
C ASP A 215 -0.87 -1.29 -14.84
N ASN A 216 -0.98 -1.79 -16.07
CA ASN A 216 -1.45 -1.05 -17.26
C ASN A 216 -2.44 -1.90 -18.05
N ASP A 217 -3.39 -2.53 -17.36
CA ASP A 217 -4.22 -3.61 -17.90
C ASP A 217 -5.02 -3.21 -19.15
N ALA A 218 -5.44 -1.94 -19.23
CA ALA A 218 -6.20 -1.42 -20.36
C ALA A 218 -5.30 -1.07 -21.57
N HIS A 219 -3.99 -0.94 -21.37
CA HIS A 219 -2.98 -0.59 -22.38
C HIS A 219 -3.35 0.64 -23.25
N GLN A 220 -4.07 1.61 -22.68
CA GLN A 220 -4.54 2.79 -23.42
C GLN A 220 -3.45 3.87 -23.57
N VAL A 221 -2.45 3.86 -22.69
CA VAL A 221 -1.33 4.81 -22.68
C VAL A 221 -0.01 4.07 -22.44
N ALA A 222 1.12 4.70 -22.74
CA ALA A 222 2.42 4.14 -22.43
C ALA A 222 2.67 4.12 -20.91
N ASP A 223 3.45 3.14 -20.42
CA ASP A 223 3.74 2.99 -18.99
C ASP A 223 4.34 4.25 -18.34
N THR A 224 5.13 5.01 -19.11
CA THR A 224 5.75 6.26 -18.65
C THR A 224 4.75 7.40 -18.45
N GLN A 225 3.54 7.28 -18.98
CA GLN A 225 2.44 8.24 -18.82
C GLN A 225 1.55 7.90 -17.61
N LEU A 226 1.72 6.73 -17.00
CA LEU A 226 1.01 6.37 -15.78
C LEU A 226 1.63 7.08 -14.57
N PHE A 227 0.80 7.39 -13.58
CA PHE A 227 1.28 7.86 -12.29
C PHE A 227 1.96 6.73 -11.51
N LEU A 228 2.97 7.10 -10.72
CA LEU A 228 3.66 6.24 -9.78
C LEU A 228 3.15 6.55 -8.36
N ALA A 229 2.64 5.52 -7.67
CA ALA A 229 2.15 5.58 -6.30
C ALA A 229 2.76 4.44 -5.46
N GLY A 230 2.34 4.27 -4.20
CA GLY A 230 2.77 3.14 -3.38
C GLY A 230 2.29 1.78 -3.92
N ASP A 231 1.00 1.68 -4.23
CA ASP A 231 0.44 0.53 -4.95
C ASP A 231 0.58 0.71 -6.47
N VAL A 232 0.64 -0.39 -7.21
CA VAL A 232 0.87 -0.38 -8.66
C VAL A 232 -0.41 -0.23 -9.48
N ARG A 233 -1.58 -0.41 -8.85
CA ARG A 233 -2.91 -0.33 -9.47
C ARG A 233 -3.52 1.06 -9.32
N ALA A 234 -2.76 2.06 -8.86
CA ALA A 234 -3.26 3.41 -8.59
C ALA A 234 -3.90 4.10 -9.82
N ASN A 235 -3.62 3.62 -11.03
CA ASN A 235 -4.13 4.17 -12.29
C ASN A 235 -5.41 3.48 -12.80
N GLU A 236 -6.00 2.55 -12.04
CA GLU A 236 -7.16 1.76 -12.48
C GLU A 236 -8.36 2.64 -12.85
N ASN A 237 -8.62 3.72 -12.09
CA ASN A 237 -9.64 4.70 -12.44
C ASN A 237 -9.31 6.11 -11.88
N PRO A 238 -9.90 7.18 -12.44
CA PRO A 238 -9.63 8.56 -12.00
C PRO A 238 -10.03 8.86 -10.55
N GLY A 239 -11.03 8.16 -10.00
CA GLY A 239 -11.43 8.31 -8.60
C GLY A 239 -10.31 7.87 -7.66
N LEU A 240 -9.72 6.70 -7.95
CA LEU A 240 -8.56 6.17 -7.23
C LEU A 240 -7.32 7.10 -7.37
N ILE A 241 -7.01 7.55 -8.58
CA ILE A 241 -5.92 8.53 -8.83
C ILE A 241 -6.12 9.78 -7.96
N SER A 242 -7.35 10.26 -7.84
CA SER A 242 -7.68 11.45 -7.08
C SER A 242 -7.40 11.28 -5.60
N ILE A 243 -7.81 10.15 -4.99
CA ILE A 243 -7.57 9.90 -3.57
C ILE A 243 -6.08 9.67 -3.27
N HIS A 244 -5.33 8.94 -4.11
CA HIS A 244 -3.87 8.86 -3.94
C HIS A 244 -3.23 10.26 -3.96
N THR A 245 -3.65 11.11 -4.91
CA THR A 245 -3.16 12.49 -5.03
C THR A 245 -3.46 13.30 -3.77
N LEU A 246 -4.66 13.16 -3.19
CA LEU A 246 -5.03 13.81 -1.93
C LEU A 246 -4.08 13.42 -0.79
N PHE A 247 -3.78 12.13 -0.63
CA PHE A 247 -2.86 11.66 0.42
C PHE A 247 -1.41 12.10 0.19
N VAL A 248 -0.94 12.16 -1.06
CA VAL A 248 0.39 12.72 -1.37
C VAL A 248 0.47 14.20 -0.99
N ARG A 249 -0.57 14.97 -1.32
CA ARG A 249 -0.66 16.40 -0.95
C ARG A 249 -0.71 16.58 0.55
N GLU A 250 -1.49 15.76 1.25
CA GLU A 250 -1.62 15.82 2.70
C GLU A 250 -0.31 15.47 3.40
N HIS A 251 0.40 14.44 2.92
CA HIS A 251 1.76 14.13 3.39
C HIS A 251 2.67 15.35 3.27
N ASN A 252 2.75 15.95 2.09
CA ASN A 252 3.61 17.11 1.84
C ASN A 252 3.18 18.34 2.66
N ARG A 253 1.88 18.54 2.91
CA ARG A 253 1.34 19.61 3.78
C ARG A 253 1.78 19.43 5.23
N LEU A 254 1.69 18.22 5.77
CA LEU A 254 2.14 17.90 7.14
C LEU A 254 3.66 18.10 7.29
N ARG A 255 4.43 17.72 6.26
CA ARG A 255 5.88 17.96 6.24
C ARG A 255 6.24 19.44 6.16
N GLY A 256 5.51 20.22 5.38
CA GLY A 256 5.71 21.67 5.27
C GLY A 256 5.33 22.47 6.53
N THR A 257 4.56 21.89 7.45
CA THR A 257 4.09 22.54 8.69
C THR A 257 4.87 22.12 9.94
N THR A 258 5.78 21.15 9.83
CA THR A 258 6.61 20.69 10.95
C THR A 258 7.98 21.39 10.91
N PRO A 259 8.38 22.16 11.95
CA PRO A 259 9.73 22.71 12.03
C PRO A 259 10.78 21.59 11.96
N MET A 260 11.82 21.77 11.13
CA MET A 260 12.97 20.86 11.04
C MET A 260 13.89 20.99 12.25
#